data_AF-A0A958LYN9-F1
#
_entry.id   AF-A0A958LYN9-F1
#
_cell.length_a   1.000
_cell.length_b   1.000
_cell.length_c   1.000
_cell.angle_alpha   90.00
_cell.angle_beta   90.00
_cell.angle_gamma   90.00
#
_symmetry.space_group_name_H-M   'P 1'
#
loop_
_entity.id
_entity.type
_entity.pdbx_description
1 polymer ?
#
loop_
_entity_poly.entity_id
_entity_poly.type
_entity_poly.pdbx_seq_one_letter_code
_entity_poly.pdbx_strand_id
1 'polypeptide(L)'
;RSELAITDDSTKNKELFRDGANLAVIIISDANESPFNTGAVYENDPANLLKYLTAKWPNKITTFSSIVVKTNDTTCLYDKTSSNESYGKAYEFLSNTTDGIIGSVCEKDYSSQLKIIGQSIKDKISSFKLSCNPVDADKSGLVDFSITDSQNLSLSNYSISKNIVSFSNDLAVGIYKLVYTCIDE
;
A
#
# COMPACT_ATOMS: atom_id res chain seq x y z
N ARG A 1 18.45 -8.58 14.39
CA ARG A 1 17.17 -9.35 14.45
C ARG A 1 16.09 -8.30 14.51
N SER A 2 15.82 -7.70 13.36
CA SER A 2 15.00 -6.51 13.21
C SER A 2 14.51 -6.52 11.77
N GLU A 3 13.73 -7.53 11.47
CA GLU A 3 12.68 -7.34 10.49
C GLU A 3 11.54 -6.72 11.29
N LEU A 4 10.96 -5.62 10.79
CA LEU A 4 9.74 -5.04 11.34
C LEU A 4 8.80 -6.17 11.77
N ALA A 5 8.15 -6.02 12.94
CA ALA A 5 7.29 -7.03 13.59
C ALA A 5 6.16 -7.63 12.72
N ILE A 6 6.05 -7.18 11.46
CA ILE A 6 5.28 -7.75 10.36
C ILE A 6 5.68 -9.20 10.05
N THR A 7 6.89 -9.65 10.39
CA THR A 7 7.33 -11.05 10.14
C THR A 7 6.97 -12.02 11.26
N ASP A 8 6.52 -11.55 12.43
CA ASP A 8 6.17 -12.42 13.56
C ASP A 8 4.74 -12.96 13.42
N ASP A 9 4.59 -14.00 12.60
CA ASP A 9 3.40 -14.89 12.49
C ASP A 9 3.28 -15.83 13.72
N SER A 10 3.83 -15.43 14.88
CA SER A 10 3.47 -16.09 16.13
C SER A 10 1.96 -15.97 16.34
N THR A 11 1.38 -16.94 17.05
CA THR A 11 -0.07 -17.09 17.24
C THR A 11 -0.80 -15.84 17.75
N LYS A 12 -0.07 -14.82 18.21
CA LYS A 12 -0.59 -13.54 18.71
C LYS A 12 -0.93 -12.53 17.60
N ASN A 13 -0.24 -12.57 16.46
CA ASN A 13 -0.40 -11.56 15.39
C ASN A 13 -1.05 -12.12 14.13
N LYS A 14 -1.33 -13.42 14.07
CA LYS A 14 -1.94 -14.08 12.90
C LYS A 14 -3.23 -13.40 12.45
N GLU A 15 -4.02 -12.87 13.39
CA GLU A 15 -5.27 -12.17 13.10
C GLU A 15 -5.09 -10.78 12.46
N LEU A 16 -3.89 -10.19 12.55
CA LEU A 16 -3.57 -8.93 11.85
C LEU A 16 -3.46 -9.13 10.33
N PHE A 17 -3.20 -10.37 9.89
CA PHE A 17 -3.01 -10.72 8.49
C PHE A 17 -4.15 -11.60 8.00
N ARG A 18 -5.17 -10.94 7.45
CA ARG A 18 -6.32 -11.65 6.86
C ARG A 18 -6.00 -12.16 5.45
N ASP A 19 -6.35 -13.41 5.19
CA ASP A 19 -6.32 -13.97 3.85
C ASP A 19 -7.29 -13.22 2.93
N GLY A 20 -6.85 -12.94 1.70
CA GLY A 20 -7.63 -12.20 0.69
C GLY A 20 -7.78 -10.69 0.92
N ALA A 21 -7.31 -10.14 2.06
CA ALA A 21 -7.31 -8.69 2.29
C ALA A 21 -5.99 -8.04 1.84
N ASN A 22 -6.07 -6.79 1.36
CA ASN A 22 -4.89 -5.95 1.15
C ASN A 22 -4.23 -5.63 2.50
N LEU A 23 -2.91 -5.42 2.49
CA LEU A 23 -2.14 -4.99 3.67
C LEU A 23 -1.73 -3.53 3.50
N ALA A 24 -2.20 -2.67 4.40
CA ALA A 24 -1.74 -1.29 4.49
C ALA A 24 -0.98 -1.11 5.80
N VAL A 25 0.26 -0.62 5.72
CA VAL A 25 1.12 -0.35 6.86
C VAL A 25 1.39 1.15 6.92
N ILE A 26 1.24 1.74 8.11
CA ILE A 26 1.61 3.12 8.38
C ILE A 26 2.76 3.09 9.37
N ILE A 27 3.90 3.64 8.97
CA ILE A 27 5.10 3.76 9.81
C ILE A 27 5.22 5.21 10.23
N ILE A 28 5.38 5.45 11.54
CA ILE A 28 5.65 6.78 12.08
C ILE A 28 6.93 6.64 12.89
N SER A 29 7.99 7.32 12.48
CA SER A 29 9.27 7.29 13.19
C SER A 29 10.05 8.59 13.01
N ASP A 30 10.53 9.14 14.11
CA ASP A 30 11.49 10.24 14.16
C ASP A 30 12.95 9.74 14.16
N ALA A 31 13.13 8.42 14.31
CA ALA A 31 14.41 7.75 14.32
C ALA A 31 14.64 6.98 13.01
N ASN A 32 15.91 6.69 12.76
CA ASN A 32 16.29 5.62 11.84
C ASN A 32 16.95 4.54 12.69
N GLU A 33 16.22 3.46 12.94
CA GLU A 33 16.55 2.41 13.91
C GLU A 33 17.83 1.65 13.50
N SER A 34 18.26 1.78 12.24
CA SER A 34 19.63 1.48 11.81
C SER A 34 20.04 2.33 10.61
N PRO A 35 21.26 2.89 10.56
CA PRO A 35 21.66 3.75 9.45
C PRO A 35 21.81 2.95 8.15
N PHE A 36 20.89 3.20 7.22
CA PHE A 36 20.88 2.70 5.85
C PHE A 36 22.24 2.97 5.19
N ASN A 37 22.91 1.91 4.71
CA ASN A 37 24.24 1.90 4.06
C ASN A 37 25.50 1.95 4.97
N THR A 38 25.42 1.67 6.27
CA THR A 38 26.62 1.61 7.14
C THR A 38 27.25 0.22 7.29
N GLY A 39 26.73 -0.80 6.61
CA GLY A 39 27.24 -2.16 6.74
C GLY A 39 26.87 -2.85 8.06
N ALA A 40 25.96 -2.28 8.87
CA ALA A 40 25.23 -3.03 9.87
C ALA A 40 24.19 -3.90 9.14
N VAL A 41 24.56 -5.15 8.84
CA VAL A 41 24.05 -5.91 7.69
C VAL A 41 22.57 -6.34 7.77
N TYR A 42 21.83 -6.19 8.88
CA TYR A 42 20.58 -6.97 9.02
C TYR A 42 19.39 -6.32 9.73
N GLU A 43 19.37 -4.99 9.93
CA GLU A 43 18.39 -4.42 10.88
C GLU A 43 17.34 -3.49 10.28
N ASN A 44 17.42 -3.12 8.99
CA ASN A 44 16.34 -2.46 8.23
C ASN A 44 16.62 -2.55 6.72
N ASP A 45 16.44 -3.73 6.12
CA ASP A 45 16.55 -3.89 4.67
C ASP A 45 15.15 -3.90 4.04
N PRO A 46 14.70 -2.75 3.49
CA PRO A 46 13.36 -2.66 2.93
C PRO A 46 13.18 -3.53 1.69
N ALA A 47 14.24 -3.79 0.92
CA ALA A 47 14.17 -4.65 -0.26
C ALA A 47 13.95 -6.12 0.15
N ASN A 48 14.66 -6.58 1.19
CA ASN A 48 14.44 -7.92 1.72
C ASN A 48 13.06 -8.08 2.36
N LEU A 49 12.54 -7.06 3.06
CA LEU A 49 11.16 -7.09 3.56
C LEU A 49 10.14 -7.23 2.44
N LEU A 50 10.26 -6.43 1.37
CA LEU A 50 9.36 -6.54 0.21
C LEU A 50 9.45 -7.91 -0.45
N LYS A 51 10.66 -8.45 -0.61
CA LYS A 51 10.88 -9.80 -1.13
C LYS A 51 10.19 -10.87 -0.26
N TYR A 52 10.30 -10.76 1.06
CA TYR A 52 9.62 -11.65 1.99
C TYR A 52 8.09 -11.57 1.84
N LEU A 53 7.54 -10.35 1.76
CA LEU A 53 6.09 -10.14 1.62
C LEU A 53 5.55 -10.70 0.31
N THR A 54 6.24 -10.48 -0.80
CA THR A 54 5.86 -11.06 -2.11
C THR A 54 5.96 -12.59 -2.09
N ALA A 55 6.95 -13.16 -1.41
CA ALA A 55 7.07 -14.62 -1.29
C ALA A 55 5.99 -15.23 -0.40
N LYS A 56 5.66 -14.58 0.73
CA LYS A 56 4.65 -15.05 1.69
C LYS A 56 3.23 -14.85 1.16
N TRP A 57 2.97 -13.74 0.48
CA TRP A 57 1.64 -13.36 -0.02
C TRP A 57 1.71 -12.78 -1.45
N PRO A 58 1.88 -13.63 -2.47
CA PRO A 58 2.11 -13.18 -3.85
C PRO A 58 0.97 -12.35 -4.45
N ASN A 59 -0.27 -12.60 -4.01
CA ASN A 59 -1.47 -11.92 -4.51
C ASN A 59 -1.97 -10.80 -3.58
N LYS A 60 -1.26 -10.51 -2.50
CA LYS A 60 -1.67 -9.49 -1.51
C LYS A 60 -1.08 -8.14 -1.90
N ILE A 61 -1.94 -7.19 -2.25
CA ILE A 61 -1.51 -5.81 -2.46
C ILE A 61 -1.04 -5.28 -1.12
N THR A 62 0.23 -4.86 -1.07
CA THR A 62 0.83 -4.27 0.13
C THR A 62 1.23 -2.83 -0.14
N THR A 63 0.82 -1.92 0.73
CA THR A 63 1.18 -0.49 0.66
C THR A 63 1.77 -0.04 1.99
N PHE A 64 2.92 0.62 1.93
CA PHE A 64 3.57 1.25 3.07
C PHE A 64 3.44 2.77 2.95
N SER A 65 2.82 3.42 3.92
CA SER A 65 2.93 4.88 4.08
C SER A 65 3.85 5.19 5.26
N SER A 66 4.62 6.26 5.18
CA SER A 66 5.60 6.63 6.20
C SER A 66 5.42 8.09 6.60
N ILE A 67 5.45 8.41 7.90
CA ILE A 67 5.61 9.77 8.42
C ILE A 67 6.97 9.80 9.12
N VAL A 68 7.95 10.46 8.50
CA VAL A 68 9.36 10.40 8.92
C VAL A 68 10.06 11.73 8.72
N VAL A 69 11.28 11.89 9.22
CA VAL A 69 12.16 12.98 8.80
C VAL A 69 12.52 12.73 7.33
N LYS A 70 11.99 13.55 6.43
CA LYS A 70 12.15 13.37 4.98
C LYS A 70 13.59 13.61 4.55
N THR A 71 14.03 12.86 3.55
CA THR A 71 15.35 12.99 2.95
C THR A 71 15.54 14.42 2.43
N ASN A 72 16.64 15.06 2.84
CA ASN A 72 17.00 16.45 2.56
C ASN A 72 16.17 17.52 3.31
N ASP A 73 15.26 17.15 4.22
CA ASP A 73 14.62 18.11 5.12
C ASP A 73 15.57 18.44 6.28
N THR A 74 16.55 19.30 6.00
CA THR A 74 17.54 19.73 7.00
C THR A 74 16.93 20.58 8.10
N THR A 75 15.82 21.27 7.82
CA THR A 75 15.12 22.08 8.83
C THR A 75 14.53 21.18 9.90
N CYS A 76 13.88 20.09 9.48
CA CYS A 76 13.36 19.06 10.36
C CYS A 76 14.49 18.36 11.12
N LEU A 77 15.49 17.83 10.40
CA LEU A 77 16.63 17.13 10.99
C LEU A 77 17.36 17.94 12.08
N TYR A 78 17.47 19.25 11.90
CA TYR A 78 18.16 20.16 12.82
C TYR A 78 17.21 20.99 13.67
N ASP A 79 15.94 20.59 13.80
CA ASP A 79 15.04 21.22 14.74
C ASP A 79 15.67 21.10 16.14
N LYS A 80 15.96 22.26 16.73
CA LYS A 80 16.71 22.35 18.00
C LYS A 80 15.94 21.78 19.18
N THR A 81 14.67 21.42 18.99
CA THR A 81 13.83 20.79 20.00
C THR A 81 14.02 19.27 20.09
N SER A 82 14.58 18.63 19.05
CA SER A 82 14.69 17.17 18.93
C SER A 82 16.09 16.75 18.43
N SER A 83 17.07 16.67 19.34
CA SER A 83 18.48 16.37 19.00
C SER A 83 18.78 14.94 18.52
N ASN A 84 17.75 14.11 18.28
CA ASN A 84 17.88 12.68 17.96
C ASN A 84 17.24 12.30 16.62
N GLU A 85 16.84 13.28 15.83
CA GLU A 85 16.20 13.04 14.54
C GLU A 85 17.15 12.40 13.53
N SER A 86 16.60 11.52 12.70
CA SER A 86 17.34 10.87 11.61
C SER A 86 16.44 10.67 10.41
N TYR A 87 17.02 10.85 9.20
CA TYR A 87 16.28 10.63 7.96
C TYR A 87 15.72 9.21 7.88
N GLY A 88 14.41 9.09 7.64
CA GLY A 88 13.69 7.82 7.49
C GLY A 88 13.85 7.16 6.12
N LYS A 89 15.07 7.12 5.58
CA LYS A 89 15.36 6.69 4.18
C LYS A 89 14.79 5.32 3.82
N ALA A 90 14.88 4.36 4.74
CA ALA A 90 14.37 3.00 4.51
C ALA A 90 12.84 2.98 4.37
N TYR A 91 12.15 3.80 5.15
CA TYR A 91 10.70 3.93 5.12
C TYR A 91 10.22 4.70 3.88
N GLU A 92 10.93 5.76 3.49
CA GLU A 92 10.69 6.42 2.20
C GLU A 92 10.87 5.48 1.02
N PHE A 93 11.87 4.60 1.06
CA PHE A 93 12.06 3.58 0.03
C PHE A 93 10.85 2.63 -0.03
N LEU A 94 10.37 2.14 1.11
CA LEU A 94 9.18 1.29 1.16
C LEU A 94 7.95 2.02 0.60
N SER A 95 7.75 3.27 1.00
CA SER A 95 6.61 4.06 0.53
C SER A 95 6.65 4.34 -0.96
N ASN A 96 7.79 4.75 -1.49
CA ASN A 96 7.95 4.94 -2.93
C ASN A 96 7.75 3.64 -3.71
N THR A 97 8.28 2.52 -3.21
CA THR A 97 8.21 1.22 -3.93
C THR A 97 6.80 0.63 -3.93
N THR A 98 5.97 0.98 -2.96
CA THR A 98 4.62 0.40 -2.79
C THR A 98 3.49 1.38 -3.06
N ASP A 99 3.80 2.50 -3.74
CA ASP A 99 2.88 3.59 -4.06
C ASP A 99 2.12 4.11 -2.83
N GLY A 100 2.82 4.25 -1.70
CA GLY A 100 2.31 4.83 -0.47
C GLY A 100 2.74 6.28 -0.26
N ILE A 101 2.25 6.89 0.81
CA ILE A 101 2.41 8.31 1.07
C ILE A 101 3.59 8.57 2.01
N ILE A 102 4.37 9.61 1.71
CA ILE A 102 5.48 10.08 2.55
C ILE A 102 5.10 11.40 3.24
N GLY A 103 4.75 11.30 4.51
CA GLY A 103 4.55 12.40 5.44
C GLY A 103 5.84 12.83 6.16
N SER A 104 5.78 13.95 6.88
CA SER A 104 6.85 14.48 7.72
C SER A 104 6.43 14.54 9.19
N VAL A 105 7.33 14.11 10.08
CA VAL A 105 7.16 14.25 11.55
C VAL A 105 7.28 15.70 12.03
N CYS A 106 7.88 16.58 11.24
CA CYS A 106 8.05 17.98 11.63
C CYS A 106 6.84 18.87 11.30
N GLU A 107 5.81 18.30 10.68
CA GLU A 107 4.55 19.02 10.46
C GLU A 107 3.79 19.19 11.78
N LYS A 108 3.24 20.38 12.00
CA LYS A 108 2.43 20.67 13.20
C LYS A 108 1.12 19.90 13.24
N ASP A 109 0.56 19.58 12.08
CA ASP A 109 -0.71 18.86 11.96
C ASP A 109 -0.55 17.47 11.34
N TYR A 110 -0.32 16.49 12.20
CA TYR A 110 -0.34 15.07 11.86
C TYR A 110 -1.70 14.58 11.34
N SER A 111 -2.79 15.22 11.75
CA SER A 111 -4.15 14.78 11.42
C SER A 111 -4.42 14.88 9.93
N SER A 112 -3.94 15.96 9.29
CA SER A 112 -4.03 16.12 7.84
C SER A 112 -3.33 15.00 7.08
N GLN A 113 -2.12 14.64 7.49
CA GLN A 113 -1.33 13.58 6.86
C GLN A 113 -1.97 12.21 7.04
N LEU A 114 -2.40 11.89 8.27
CA LEU A 114 -3.12 10.65 8.57
C LEU A 114 -4.44 10.55 7.81
N LYS A 115 -5.15 11.68 7.62
CA LYS A 115 -6.37 11.73 6.81
C LYS A 115 -6.09 11.39 5.34
N ILE A 116 -5.03 11.95 4.76
CA ILE A 116 -4.65 11.68 3.37
C ILE A 116 -4.24 10.21 3.22
N ILE A 117 -3.44 9.68 4.16
CA ILE A 117 -3.06 8.25 4.19
C ILE A 117 -4.31 7.38 4.28
N GLY A 118 -5.22 7.68 5.21
CA GLY A 118 -6.47 6.94 5.39
C GLY A 118 -7.36 6.97 4.13
N GLN A 119 -7.46 8.12 3.46
CA GLN A 119 -8.19 8.23 2.21
C GLN A 119 -7.54 7.40 1.10
N SER A 120 -6.21 7.44 0.96
CA SER A 120 -5.49 6.63 -0.03
C SER A 120 -5.67 5.13 0.20
N ILE A 121 -5.66 4.69 1.47
CA ILE A 121 -5.95 3.28 1.81
C ILE A 121 -7.39 2.93 1.42
N LYS A 122 -8.35 3.80 1.73
CA LYS A 122 -9.75 3.59 1.35
C LYS A 122 -9.91 3.47 -0.17
N ASP A 123 -9.29 4.36 -0.94
CA ASP A 123 -9.33 4.37 -2.40
C ASP A 123 -8.69 3.11 -3.01
N LYS A 124 -7.65 2.56 -2.36
CA LYS A 124 -7.02 1.29 -2.76
C LYS A 124 -7.84 0.06 -2.38
N ILE A 125 -8.70 0.13 -1.37
CA ILE A 125 -9.63 -0.96 -1.02
C ILE A 125 -10.83 -0.97 -1.97
N SER A 126 -11.29 0.21 -2.38
CA SER A 126 -12.38 0.36 -3.35
C SER A 126 -11.94 0.25 -4.81
N SER A 127 -10.70 -0.13 -5.08
CA SER A 127 -10.22 -0.33 -6.45
C SER A 127 -9.49 -1.65 -6.64
N PHE A 128 -9.63 -2.20 -7.84
CA PHE A 128 -9.00 -3.44 -8.26
C PHE A 128 -8.23 -3.22 -9.56
N LYS A 129 -6.95 -3.57 -9.57
CA LYS A 129 -6.11 -3.48 -10.77
C LYS A 129 -6.23 -4.77 -11.57
N LEU A 130 -6.71 -4.65 -12.80
CA LEU A 130 -6.76 -5.71 -13.79
C LEU A 130 -5.35 -6.00 -14.33
N SER A 131 -5.16 -7.23 -14.78
CA SER A 131 -3.87 -7.71 -15.33
C SER A 131 -3.49 -6.95 -16.62
N CYS A 132 -4.47 -6.46 -17.36
CA CYS A 132 -4.34 -5.79 -18.65
C CYS A 132 -5.43 -4.71 -18.78
N ASN A 133 -5.26 -3.81 -19.76
CA ASN A 133 -6.30 -2.83 -20.07
C ASN A 133 -7.49 -3.55 -20.73
N PRO A 134 -8.69 -3.50 -20.14
CA PRO A 134 -9.87 -4.09 -20.75
C PRO A 134 -10.22 -3.33 -22.04
N VAL A 135 -10.73 -4.06 -23.03
CA VAL A 135 -11.06 -3.51 -24.35
C VAL A 135 -12.54 -3.69 -24.67
N ASP A 136 -13.03 -2.84 -25.56
CA ASP A 136 -14.32 -3.00 -26.24
C ASP A 136 -14.10 -3.88 -27.47
N ALA A 137 -14.19 -5.21 -27.30
CA ALA A 137 -13.94 -6.15 -28.39
C ALA A 137 -15.12 -6.24 -29.36
N ASP A 138 -16.35 -5.99 -28.87
CA ASP A 138 -17.58 -6.01 -29.66
C ASP A 138 -17.90 -4.69 -30.37
N LYS A 139 -17.13 -3.63 -30.09
CA LYS A 139 -17.27 -2.27 -30.63
C LYS A 139 -18.60 -1.61 -30.26
N SER A 140 -19.15 -1.95 -29.09
CA SER A 140 -20.39 -1.37 -28.56
C SER A 140 -20.21 0.07 -28.02
N GLY A 141 -18.97 0.55 -27.90
CA GLY A 141 -18.62 1.81 -27.27
C GLY A 141 -18.43 1.70 -25.75
N LEU A 142 -18.58 0.50 -25.19
CA LEU A 142 -18.35 0.20 -23.78
C LEU A 142 -17.32 -0.92 -23.64
N VAL A 143 -16.56 -0.88 -22.56
CA VAL A 143 -15.53 -1.89 -22.32
C VAL A 143 -16.17 -3.22 -21.93
N ASP A 144 -15.67 -4.34 -22.48
CA ASP A 144 -16.15 -5.69 -22.15
C ASP A 144 -15.67 -6.09 -20.76
N PHE A 145 -16.41 -5.67 -19.74
CA PHE A 145 -16.16 -5.97 -18.35
C PHE A 145 -17.47 -6.28 -17.63
N SER A 146 -17.47 -7.34 -16.84
CA SER A 146 -18.56 -7.70 -15.95
C SER A 146 -18.03 -8.18 -14.60
N ILE A 147 -18.78 -7.86 -13.56
CA ILE A 147 -18.51 -8.34 -12.20
C ILE A 147 -19.82 -8.88 -11.61
N THR A 148 -19.74 -10.08 -11.04
CA THR A 148 -20.86 -10.72 -10.35
C THR A 148 -20.46 -11.15 -8.95
N ASP A 149 -21.39 -11.09 -8.01
CA ASP A 149 -21.20 -11.65 -6.67
C ASP A 149 -21.38 -13.18 -6.65
N SER A 150 -21.29 -13.78 -5.45
CA SER A 150 -21.49 -15.22 -5.24
C SER A 150 -22.90 -15.73 -5.57
N GLN A 151 -23.88 -14.83 -5.71
CA GLN A 151 -25.26 -15.13 -6.11
C GLN A 151 -25.50 -14.90 -7.61
N ASN A 152 -24.43 -14.60 -8.37
CA ASN A 152 -24.48 -14.18 -9.78
C ASN A 152 -25.25 -12.87 -10.02
N LEU A 153 -25.36 -11.99 -9.01
CA LEU A 153 -25.91 -10.66 -9.20
C LEU A 153 -24.83 -9.74 -9.80
N SER A 154 -25.13 -9.13 -10.93
CA SER A 154 -24.26 -8.15 -11.57
C SER A 154 -24.22 -6.86 -10.75
N LEU A 155 -23.01 -6.38 -10.44
CA LEU A 155 -22.85 -5.02 -9.88
C LEU A 155 -22.75 -4.01 -11.03
N SER A 156 -23.19 -2.78 -10.77
CA SER A 156 -23.15 -1.68 -11.75
C SER A 156 -22.50 -0.41 -11.19
N ASN A 157 -22.17 -0.39 -9.91
CA ASN A 157 -21.59 0.74 -9.19
C ASN A 157 -20.05 0.74 -9.29
N TYR A 158 -19.52 0.69 -10.50
CA TYR A 158 -18.09 0.78 -10.77
C TYR A 158 -17.79 1.69 -11.95
N SER A 159 -16.55 2.17 -12.00
CA SER A 159 -15.98 2.86 -13.15
C SER A 159 -14.66 2.21 -13.53
N ILE A 160 -14.33 2.23 -14.82
CA ILE A 160 -13.08 1.67 -15.35
C ILE A 160 -12.26 2.81 -15.93
N SER A 161 -11.01 2.92 -15.50
CA SER A 161 -10.04 3.85 -16.07
C SER A 161 -8.73 3.11 -16.29
N LYS A 162 -8.35 2.92 -17.56
CA LYS A 162 -7.25 2.02 -17.96
C LYS A 162 -7.50 0.61 -17.38
N ASN A 163 -6.51 0.03 -16.69
CA ASN A 163 -6.62 -1.26 -16.01
C ASN A 163 -7.06 -1.16 -14.54
N ILE A 164 -7.67 -0.06 -14.11
CA ILE A 164 -8.17 0.08 -12.73
C ILE A 164 -9.70 0.13 -12.75
N VAL A 165 -10.30 -0.77 -11.99
CA VAL A 165 -11.74 -0.78 -11.68
C VAL A 165 -11.93 -0.12 -10.33
N SER A 166 -12.72 0.93 -10.25
CA SER A 166 -13.03 1.63 -9.00
C SER A 166 -14.51 1.47 -8.67
N PHE A 167 -14.81 1.03 -7.45
CA PHE A 167 -16.17 0.85 -6.94
C PHE A 167 -16.64 2.12 -6.24
N SER A 168 -17.85 2.57 -6.57
CA SER A 168 -18.42 3.77 -5.95
C SER A 168 -18.85 3.54 -4.49
N ASN A 169 -19.09 2.28 -4.12
CA ASN A 169 -19.38 1.86 -2.75
C ASN A 169 -18.45 0.72 -2.37
N ASP A 170 -18.21 0.55 -1.07
CA ASP A 170 -17.48 -0.60 -0.55
C ASP A 170 -18.23 -1.89 -0.94
N LEU A 171 -17.47 -2.86 -1.46
CA LEU A 171 -18.02 -4.19 -1.75
C LEU A 171 -18.34 -4.90 -0.43
N ALA A 172 -19.47 -5.60 -0.41
CA ALA A 172 -19.80 -6.47 0.71
C ALA A 172 -18.74 -7.57 0.88
N VAL A 173 -18.62 -8.13 2.08
CA VAL A 173 -17.71 -9.27 2.28
C VAL A 173 -18.24 -10.45 1.46
N GLY A 174 -17.42 -10.97 0.55
CA GLY A 174 -17.82 -12.07 -0.33
C GLY A 174 -16.78 -12.39 -1.41
N ILE A 175 -17.13 -13.37 -2.25
CA ILE A 175 -16.36 -13.73 -3.44
C ILE A 175 -17.02 -13.06 -4.63
N TYR A 176 -16.20 -12.38 -5.43
CA TYR A 176 -16.62 -11.72 -6.66
C TYR A 176 -15.91 -12.36 -7.85
N LYS A 177 -16.65 -12.55 -8.94
CA LYS A 177 -16.11 -13.01 -10.21
C LYS A 177 -16.04 -11.83 -11.16
N LEU A 178 -14.83 -11.49 -11.59
CA LEU A 178 -14.56 -10.49 -12.60
C LEU A 178 -14.29 -11.20 -13.92
N VAL A 179 -14.95 -10.77 -14.99
CA VAL A 179 -14.75 -11.27 -16.36
C VAL A 179 -14.55 -10.08 -17.26
N TYR A 180 -13.45 -10.05 -17.99
CA TYR A 180 -13.13 -8.98 -18.91
C TYR A 180 -12.31 -9.48 -20.10
N THR A 181 -12.44 -8.80 -21.22
CA THR A 181 -11.64 -9.05 -22.42
C THR A 181 -10.47 -8.09 -22.45
N CYS A 182 -9.27 -8.59 -22.73
CA CYS A 182 -8.11 -7.74 -22.96
C CYS A 182 -7.26 -8.26 -24.12
N ILE A 183 -6.40 -7.38 -24.63
CA ILE A 183 -5.38 -7.69 -25.63
C ILE A 183 -4.06 -7.67 -24.88
N ASP A 184 -3.31 -8.78 -24.92
CA ASP A 184 -1.96 -8.82 -24.39
C ASP A 184 -1.08 -7.86 -25.20
N GLU A 185 -0.39 -6.92 -24.54
CA GLU A 185 0.64 -6.06 -25.15
C GLU A 185 1.94 -6.84 -25.43
#